data_AF-A0A925DQ79-F1
#
_entry.id   AF-A0A925DQ79-F1
#
_cell.length_a   1.000
_cell.length_b   1.000
_cell.length_c   1.000
_cell.angle_alpha   90.00
_cell.angle_beta   90.00
_cell.angle_gamma   90.00
#
_symmetry.space_group_name_H-M   'P 1'
#
loop_
_entity.id
_entity.type
_entity.pdbx_description
1 polymer ?
#
loop_
_entity_poly.entity_id
_entity_poly.type
_entity_poly.pdbx_seq_one_letter_code
_entity_poly.pdbx_strand_id
1 'polypeptide(L)'
;MRYRNLLIILGVSVTVMALSVFVAGSQLKSPEKFSNSKAFHSQKEIQKLKQLIGVNSPIDSGEYFLHSDNCKTCHGKDTAAYANIDYSGQDVNLFDDWESTMMANSAKDPLWRAKVSHEILVNPAHSNELQDKCTSCHAPQGHFTAHFKGNAFYTINDLINDTLGLDGVACVSCHTIGTNGLGALFSGNIPYDTTRKIFGPFQNPVMGPMQLYVGFTPTYSAHMSESRVCSPCHTLQTNSADLSGVPTGKTFIEQATYHEYNNSAFFQENTTCQK
;
A
#
# COMPACT_ATOMS: atom_id res chain seq x y z
N MET A 1 1.02 73.72 28.99
CA MET A 1 -0.23 72.92 29.02
C MET A 1 -0.72 72.71 27.60
N ARG A 2 -0.89 71.43 27.24
CA ARG A 2 -1.58 70.80 26.09
C ARG A 2 -1.64 71.53 24.72
N TYR A 3 -0.90 70.91 23.80
CA TYR A 3 -0.95 70.99 22.34
C TYR A 3 -1.99 70.00 21.74
N ARG A 4 -2.45 70.31 20.51
CA ARG A 4 -2.91 69.40 19.41
C ARG A 4 -4.30 68.76 19.58
N ASN A 5 -5.18 68.60 18.59
CA ASN A 5 -5.25 68.82 17.13
C ASN A 5 -6.76 68.85 16.79
N LEU A 6 -7.29 69.83 16.05
CA LEU A 6 -7.32 69.94 14.58
C LEU A 6 -8.05 68.78 13.88
N LEU A 7 -9.22 69.13 13.32
CA LEU A 7 -9.88 68.64 12.10
C LEU A 7 -9.63 67.18 11.66
N ILE A 8 -10.74 66.44 11.48
CA ILE A 8 -11.16 65.68 10.27
C ILE A 8 -12.27 64.73 10.72
N ILE A 9 -13.52 65.23 10.74
CA ILE A 9 -14.73 64.41 10.83
C ILE A 9 -15.48 64.64 9.53
N LEU A 10 -15.03 63.96 8.46
CA LEU A 10 -15.68 63.87 7.13
C LEU A 10 -14.74 63.02 6.25
N GLY A 11 -14.74 61.70 6.40
CA GLY A 11 -13.84 60.87 5.59
C GLY A 11 -13.79 59.36 5.85
N VAL A 12 -14.75 58.77 6.58
CA VAL A 12 -14.71 57.32 6.88
C VAL A 12 -15.96 56.54 6.43
N SER A 13 -17.02 57.21 5.97
CA SER A 13 -18.27 56.52 5.58
C SER A 13 -18.38 56.12 4.10
N VAL A 14 -17.37 56.34 3.26
CA VAL A 14 -17.43 56.00 1.82
C VAL A 14 -16.45 54.90 1.40
N THR A 15 -15.43 54.60 2.21
CA THR A 15 -14.42 53.56 1.89
C THR A 15 -14.81 52.15 2.32
N VAL A 16 -15.76 51.98 3.24
CA VAL A 16 -16.20 50.64 3.71
C VAL A 16 -17.23 49.99 2.75
N MET A 17 -17.87 50.77 1.87
CA MET A 17 -18.85 50.25 0.90
C MET A 17 -18.23 49.91 -0.47
N ALA A 18 -16.95 50.22 -0.69
CA ALA A 18 -16.24 49.93 -1.93
C ALA A 18 -15.42 48.62 -1.87
N LEU A 19 -15.12 48.08 -0.68
CA LEU A 19 -14.46 46.77 -0.54
C LEU A 19 -15.43 45.58 -0.62
N SER A 20 -16.74 45.80 -0.45
CA SER A 20 -17.77 44.76 -0.55
C SER A 20 -18.23 44.46 -1.98
N VAL A 21 -17.73 45.20 -2.98
CA VAL A 21 -18.11 45.03 -4.41
C VAL A 21 -16.96 44.48 -5.27
N PHE A 22 -15.75 44.35 -4.74
CA PHE A 22 -14.58 43.83 -5.47
C PHE A 22 -14.19 42.38 -5.16
N VAL A 23 -15.07 41.58 -4.54
CA VAL A 23 -14.89 40.11 -4.38
C VAL A 23 -15.95 39.31 -5.15
N ALA A 24 -16.76 39.97 -5.99
CA ALA A 24 -17.77 39.32 -6.84
C ALA A 24 -17.29 39.05 -8.29
N GLY A 25 -16.00 39.24 -8.60
CA GLY A 25 -15.49 39.22 -9.98
C GLY A 25 -14.45 38.16 -10.33
N SER A 26 -13.74 37.58 -9.35
CA SER A 26 -12.94 36.38 -9.62
C SER A 26 -13.85 35.17 -9.45
N GLN A 27 -14.55 34.81 -10.52
CA GLN A 27 -14.84 33.40 -10.76
C GLN A 27 -13.50 32.66 -10.59
N LEU A 28 -13.28 32.10 -9.39
CA LEU A 28 -12.39 30.99 -9.22
C LEU A 28 -12.86 29.99 -10.27
N LYS A 29 -12.12 29.92 -11.38
CA LYS A 29 -12.28 28.85 -12.34
C LYS A 29 -12.27 27.60 -11.49
N SER A 30 -13.43 26.95 -11.37
CA SER A 30 -13.50 25.57 -10.93
C SER A 30 -12.33 24.86 -11.60
N PRO A 31 -11.49 24.10 -10.86
CA PRO A 31 -10.44 23.33 -11.51
C PRO A 31 -11.12 22.62 -12.67
N GLU A 32 -10.61 22.83 -13.89
CA GLU A 32 -11.17 22.21 -15.07
C GLU A 32 -11.36 20.74 -14.69
N LYS A 33 -12.63 20.31 -14.56
CA LYS A 33 -12.92 18.88 -14.45
C LYS A 33 -12.11 18.27 -15.58
N PHE A 34 -11.25 17.32 -15.28
CA PHE A 34 -10.63 16.47 -16.28
C PHE A 34 -11.75 15.69 -16.98
N SER A 35 -12.55 16.38 -17.78
CA SER A 35 -13.78 15.93 -18.43
C SER A 35 -13.48 15.10 -19.67
N ASN A 36 -12.20 14.99 -20.02
CA ASN A 36 -11.71 14.37 -21.24
C ASN A 36 -10.63 13.32 -20.98
N SER A 37 -10.52 12.75 -19.77
CA SER A 37 -9.79 11.49 -19.64
C SER A 37 -10.61 10.42 -20.37
N LYS A 38 -10.25 10.13 -21.61
CA LYS A 38 -10.76 8.94 -22.29
C LYS A 38 -10.25 7.76 -21.47
N ALA A 39 -11.17 7.02 -20.84
CA ALA A 39 -10.83 5.76 -20.22
C ALA A 39 -10.08 4.91 -21.27
N PHE A 40 -8.86 4.48 -20.94
CA PHE A 40 -8.04 3.65 -21.84
C PHE A 40 -8.72 2.31 -22.18
N HIS A 41 -9.66 1.88 -21.34
CA HIS A 41 -10.40 0.64 -21.46
C HIS A 41 -11.90 0.94 -21.64
N SER A 42 -12.51 0.26 -22.60
CA SER A 42 -13.96 0.19 -22.75
C SER A 42 -14.61 -0.47 -21.53
N GLN A 43 -15.90 -0.22 -21.31
CA GLN A 43 -16.65 -0.87 -20.23
C GLN A 43 -16.62 -2.40 -20.30
N LYS A 44 -16.55 -2.95 -21.52
CA LYS A 44 -16.39 -4.41 -21.73
C LYS A 44 -15.02 -4.90 -21.31
N GLU A 45 -13.96 -4.16 -21.62
CA GLU A 45 -12.59 -4.49 -21.16
C GLU A 45 -12.48 -4.36 -19.66
N ILE A 46 -13.06 -3.33 -19.05
CA ILE A 46 -13.11 -3.18 -17.59
C ILE A 46 -13.87 -4.35 -16.96
N GLN A 47 -15.02 -4.76 -17.50
CA GLN A 47 -15.73 -5.94 -17.00
C GLN A 47 -14.92 -7.22 -17.14
N LYS A 48 -14.21 -7.39 -18.26
CA LYS A 48 -13.36 -8.56 -18.48
C LYS A 48 -12.14 -8.57 -17.54
N LEU A 49 -11.50 -7.42 -17.34
CA LEU A 49 -10.44 -7.26 -16.36
C LEU A 49 -10.97 -7.54 -14.96
N LYS A 50 -12.13 -7.00 -14.58
CA LYS A 50 -12.77 -7.30 -13.29
C LYS A 50 -13.10 -8.78 -13.13
N GLN A 51 -13.48 -9.50 -14.18
CA GLN A 51 -13.67 -10.95 -14.15
C GLN A 51 -12.35 -11.74 -14.04
N LEU A 52 -11.25 -11.21 -14.60
CA LEU A 52 -9.91 -11.80 -14.48
C LEU A 52 -9.29 -11.51 -13.10
N ILE A 53 -9.59 -10.33 -12.54
CA ILE A 53 -9.04 -9.82 -11.28
C ILE A 53 -9.87 -10.29 -10.09
N GLY A 54 -11.19 -10.41 -10.25
CA GLY A 54 -12.16 -10.76 -9.23
C GLY A 54 -13.13 -11.83 -9.71
N VAL A 55 -13.14 -12.97 -9.05
CA VAL A 55 -14.22 -13.46 -8.18
C VAL A 55 -13.71 -14.82 -7.69
N ASN A 56 -12.97 -14.82 -6.60
CA ASN A 56 -12.93 -15.98 -5.73
C ASN A 56 -13.06 -15.42 -4.32
N SER A 57 -14.21 -15.66 -3.70
CA SER A 57 -14.39 -15.40 -2.27
C SER A 57 -13.30 -16.15 -1.49
N PRO A 58 -12.82 -15.60 -0.36
CA PRO A 58 -11.76 -16.24 0.40
C PRO A 58 -12.10 -17.69 0.74
N ILE A 59 -11.20 -18.63 0.39
CA ILE A 59 -11.33 -20.04 0.77
C ILE A 59 -11.02 -20.21 2.27
N ASP A 60 -10.25 -19.29 2.87
CA ASP A 60 -9.86 -19.32 4.27
C ASP A 60 -10.50 -18.17 5.06
N SER A 61 -11.03 -18.47 6.24
CA SER A 61 -11.71 -17.53 7.14
C SER A 61 -10.77 -16.52 7.83
N GLY A 62 -9.53 -16.43 7.35
CA GLY A 62 -8.57 -15.40 7.71
C GLY A 62 -8.16 -15.41 9.17
N GLU A 63 -7.50 -16.49 9.60
CA GLU A 63 -6.95 -16.65 10.96
C GLU A 63 -5.86 -15.61 11.28
N TYR A 64 -4.96 -15.35 10.32
CA TYR A 64 -3.84 -14.40 10.45
C TYR A 64 -4.01 -13.16 9.59
N PHE A 65 -4.48 -13.34 8.35
CA PHE A 65 -4.67 -12.27 7.36
C PHE A 65 -6.10 -12.25 6.83
N LEU A 66 -6.51 -11.16 6.19
CA LEU A 66 -7.79 -11.04 5.50
C LEU A 66 -7.58 -10.49 4.10
N HIS A 67 -8.43 -10.94 3.17
CA HIS A 67 -8.47 -10.38 1.82
C HIS A 67 -8.82 -8.88 1.85
N SER A 68 -8.18 -8.09 0.99
CA SER A 68 -8.32 -6.64 0.85
C SER A 68 -9.77 -6.16 0.70
N ASP A 69 -10.63 -6.97 0.07
CA ASP A 69 -12.07 -6.67 -0.07
C ASP A 69 -12.78 -6.42 1.28
N ASN A 70 -12.29 -7.00 2.38
CA ASN A 70 -12.81 -6.71 3.72
C ASN A 70 -12.58 -5.25 4.14
N CYS A 71 -11.56 -4.59 3.58
CA CYS A 71 -11.23 -3.20 3.82
C CYS A 71 -12.05 -2.25 2.92
N LYS A 72 -12.42 -2.71 1.72
CA LYS A 72 -13.08 -1.90 0.67
C LYS A 72 -14.37 -1.22 1.15
N THR A 73 -15.16 -1.87 1.98
CA THR A 73 -16.46 -1.33 2.42
C THR A 73 -16.32 -0.01 3.18
N CYS A 74 -15.22 0.17 3.93
CA CYS A 74 -14.99 1.37 4.74
C CYS A 74 -13.89 2.28 4.17
N HIS A 75 -12.89 1.69 3.49
CA HIS A 75 -11.72 2.39 2.95
C HIS A 75 -11.76 2.55 1.42
N GLY A 76 -12.82 2.08 0.77
CA GLY A 76 -13.12 2.31 -0.63
C GLY A 76 -14.05 3.48 -0.85
N LYS A 77 -14.50 3.65 -2.10
CA LYS A 77 -15.38 4.75 -2.49
C LYS A 77 -16.68 4.78 -1.68
N ASP A 78 -16.92 5.90 -1.00
CA ASP A 78 -18.19 6.15 -0.33
C ASP A 78 -19.21 6.74 -1.30
N THR A 79 -20.25 5.96 -1.62
CA THR A 79 -21.34 6.40 -2.51
C THR A 79 -22.17 7.55 -1.95
N ALA A 80 -22.17 7.75 -0.62
CA ALA A 80 -22.85 8.85 0.03
C ALA A 80 -21.99 10.12 0.12
N ALA A 81 -20.70 10.04 -0.26
CA ALA A 81 -19.74 11.14 -0.24
C ALA A 81 -19.62 11.84 1.12
N TYR A 82 -19.58 11.07 2.21
CA TYR A 82 -19.31 11.55 3.57
C TYR A 82 -17.91 11.18 4.05
N ALA A 83 -17.38 10.03 3.62
CA ALA A 83 -16.05 9.55 3.94
C ALA A 83 -15.18 9.44 2.69
N ASN A 84 -13.85 9.36 2.88
CA ASN A 84 -12.86 9.17 1.81
C ASN A 84 -12.96 10.22 0.69
N ILE A 85 -13.34 11.45 1.03
CA ILE A 85 -13.39 12.58 0.11
C ILE A 85 -12.53 13.75 0.61
N ASP A 86 -12.01 14.53 -0.32
CA ASP A 86 -11.34 15.80 -0.01
C ASP A 86 -12.35 16.95 0.26
N TYR A 87 -11.84 18.14 0.58
CA TYR A 87 -12.67 19.33 0.83
C TYR A 87 -13.50 19.79 -0.38
N SER A 88 -13.16 19.33 -1.59
CA SER A 88 -13.91 19.61 -2.82
C SER A 88 -14.89 18.51 -3.20
N GLY A 89 -15.00 17.45 -2.38
CA GLY A 89 -15.87 16.30 -2.63
C GLY A 89 -15.31 15.30 -3.63
N GLN A 90 -14.01 15.36 -3.95
CA GLN A 90 -13.35 14.37 -4.80
C GLN A 90 -13.02 13.12 -3.98
N ASP A 91 -13.25 11.96 -4.58
CA ASP A 91 -12.92 10.65 -4.02
C ASP A 91 -11.40 10.48 -3.91
N VAL A 92 -10.93 10.16 -2.70
CA VAL A 92 -9.52 9.96 -2.34
C VAL A 92 -9.35 8.66 -1.54
N ASN A 93 -10.16 7.65 -1.88
CA ASN A 93 -10.18 6.40 -1.16
C ASN A 93 -8.91 5.56 -1.39
N LEU A 94 -8.40 4.95 -0.32
CA LEU A 94 -7.14 4.23 -0.33
C LEU A 94 -7.23 2.88 -1.05
N PHE A 95 -8.42 2.27 -1.09
CA PHE A 95 -8.60 0.96 -1.72
C PHE A 95 -8.40 1.04 -3.23
N ASP A 96 -9.06 1.97 -3.90
CA ASP A 96 -8.96 2.12 -5.36
C ASP A 96 -7.55 2.56 -5.77
N ASP A 97 -6.90 3.42 -4.96
CA ASP A 97 -5.50 3.79 -5.14
C ASP A 97 -4.59 2.56 -5.06
N TRP A 98 -4.72 1.75 -4.00
CA TRP A 98 -3.94 0.53 -3.81
C TRP A 98 -4.17 -0.51 -4.90
N GLU A 99 -5.42 -0.78 -5.30
CA GLU A 99 -5.80 -1.84 -6.25
C GLU A 99 -5.10 -1.66 -7.62
N SER A 100 -4.76 -0.40 -7.95
CA SER A 100 -4.05 -0.04 -9.18
C SER A 100 -2.52 -0.19 -9.13
N THR A 101 -1.95 -0.45 -7.96
CA THR A 101 -0.49 -0.48 -7.75
C THR A 101 0.15 -1.81 -8.12
N MET A 102 1.49 -1.81 -8.26
CA MET A 102 2.26 -3.05 -8.38
C MET A 102 2.20 -3.93 -7.12
N MET A 103 1.87 -3.36 -5.95
CA MET A 103 1.70 -4.13 -4.71
C MET A 103 0.45 -5.01 -4.78
N ALA A 104 -0.70 -4.45 -5.18
CA ALA A 104 -1.93 -5.22 -5.38
C ALA A 104 -1.80 -6.28 -6.49
N ASN A 105 -0.91 -6.03 -7.46
CA ASN A 105 -0.70 -6.90 -8.61
C ASN A 105 0.55 -7.79 -8.48
N SER A 106 1.25 -7.78 -7.35
CA SER A 106 2.56 -8.42 -7.18
C SER A 106 2.55 -9.93 -7.41
N ALA A 107 1.44 -10.59 -7.08
CA ALA A 107 1.23 -12.03 -7.27
C ALA A 107 0.65 -12.38 -8.66
N LYS A 108 0.13 -11.39 -9.39
CA LYS A 108 -0.55 -11.56 -10.69
C LYS A 108 0.30 -11.05 -11.85
N ASP A 109 1.38 -10.32 -11.58
CA ASP A 109 2.29 -9.78 -12.58
C ASP A 109 2.85 -10.89 -13.51
N PRO A 110 2.55 -10.85 -14.82
CA PRO A 110 3.02 -11.86 -15.76
C PRO A 110 4.54 -11.87 -15.90
N LEU A 111 5.22 -10.74 -15.75
CA LEU A 111 6.69 -10.69 -15.83
C LEU A 111 7.31 -11.41 -14.64
N TRP A 112 6.82 -11.14 -13.44
CA TRP A 112 7.22 -11.87 -12.23
C TRP A 112 6.96 -13.37 -12.37
N ARG A 113 5.76 -13.79 -12.78
CA ARG A 113 5.44 -15.22 -12.97
C ARG A 113 6.35 -15.90 -13.99
N ALA A 114 6.66 -15.22 -15.10
CA ALA A 114 7.59 -15.73 -16.10
C ALA A 114 9.01 -15.89 -15.53
N LYS A 115 9.48 -14.94 -14.71
CA LYS A 115 10.78 -15.05 -14.04
C LYS A 115 10.81 -16.20 -13.05
N VAL A 116 9.79 -16.38 -12.20
CA VAL A 116 9.71 -17.54 -11.29
C VAL A 116 9.71 -18.85 -12.09
N SER A 117 8.93 -18.93 -13.17
CA SER A 117 8.91 -20.10 -14.05
C SER A 117 10.29 -20.36 -14.68
N HIS A 118 11.03 -19.33 -15.06
CA HIS A 118 12.38 -19.49 -15.58
C HIS A 118 13.34 -20.04 -14.53
N GLU A 119 13.31 -19.48 -13.31
CA GLU A 119 14.20 -19.91 -12.22
C GLU A 119 14.03 -21.41 -11.88
N ILE A 120 12.79 -21.90 -11.82
CA ILE A 120 12.53 -23.32 -11.55
C ILE A 120 12.87 -24.25 -12.71
N LEU A 121 12.89 -23.74 -13.95
CA LEU A 121 13.33 -24.52 -15.12
C LEU A 121 14.86 -24.63 -15.18
N VAL A 122 15.56 -23.57 -14.77
CA VAL A 122 17.03 -23.55 -14.72
C VAL A 122 17.54 -24.37 -13.53
N ASN A 123 16.88 -24.27 -12.38
CA ASN A 123 17.30 -24.91 -11.13
C ASN A 123 16.20 -25.85 -10.57
N PRO A 124 15.84 -26.94 -11.27
CA PRO A 124 14.72 -27.80 -10.87
C PRO A 124 14.90 -28.45 -9.50
N ALA A 125 16.15 -28.71 -9.10
CA ALA A 125 16.46 -29.28 -7.78
C ALA A 125 16.15 -28.33 -6.61
N HIS A 126 16.02 -27.02 -6.86
CA HIS A 126 15.69 -25.98 -5.86
C HIS A 126 14.32 -25.35 -6.10
N SER A 127 13.46 -26.03 -6.87
CA SER A 127 12.22 -25.46 -7.36
C SER A 127 11.29 -24.99 -6.23
N ASN A 128 11.20 -25.74 -5.14
CA ASN A 128 10.32 -25.40 -4.02
C ASN A 128 10.86 -24.19 -3.26
N GLU A 129 12.16 -24.21 -2.92
CA GLU A 129 12.85 -23.14 -2.20
C GLU A 129 12.81 -21.82 -2.97
N LEU A 130 12.99 -21.86 -4.29
CA LEU A 130 12.92 -20.68 -5.15
C LEU A 130 11.53 -20.08 -5.17
N GLN A 131 10.49 -20.89 -5.37
CA GLN A 131 9.11 -20.40 -5.38
C GLN A 131 8.70 -19.84 -4.02
N ASP A 132 9.04 -20.55 -2.95
CA ASP A 132 8.78 -20.13 -1.58
C ASP A 132 9.47 -18.79 -1.26
N LYS A 133 10.70 -18.62 -1.75
CA LYS A 133 11.42 -17.36 -1.63
C LYS A 133 10.71 -16.23 -2.36
N CYS A 134 10.30 -16.43 -3.61
CA CYS A 134 9.61 -15.42 -4.40
C CYS A 134 8.27 -15.01 -3.77
N THR A 135 7.51 -15.97 -3.24
CA THR A 135 6.19 -15.73 -2.66
C THR A 135 6.25 -15.00 -1.31
N SER A 136 7.35 -15.11 -0.56
CA SER A 136 7.55 -14.38 0.70
C SER A 136 7.41 -12.84 0.58
N CYS A 137 7.75 -12.27 -0.58
CA CYS A 137 7.60 -10.84 -0.86
C CYS A 137 6.43 -10.51 -1.79
N HIS A 138 6.13 -11.37 -2.77
CA HIS A 138 5.14 -11.09 -3.81
C HIS A 138 3.71 -11.59 -3.51
N ALA A 139 3.57 -12.54 -2.59
CA ALA A 139 2.28 -13.08 -2.14
C ALA A 139 2.30 -13.33 -0.61
N PRO A 140 2.69 -12.33 0.21
CA PRO A 140 3.04 -12.54 1.61
C PRO A 140 1.88 -13.13 2.42
N GLN A 141 0.64 -12.69 2.21
CA GLN A 141 -0.48 -13.18 3.02
C GLN A 141 -0.69 -14.69 2.87
N GLY A 142 -0.64 -15.21 1.64
CA GLY A 142 -0.75 -16.65 1.35
C GLY A 142 0.47 -17.42 1.85
N HIS A 143 1.68 -16.93 1.53
CA HIS A 143 2.95 -17.51 1.97
C HIS A 143 3.00 -17.66 3.49
N PHE A 144 2.83 -16.58 4.24
CA PHE A 144 2.94 -16.62 5.70
C PHE A 144 1.79 -17.40 6.35
N THR A 145 0.59 -17.38 5.78
CA THR A 145 -0.50 -18.26 6.27
C THR A 145 -0.12 -19.73 6.16
N ALA A 146 0.45 -20.16 5.03
CA ALA A 146 0.90 -21.54 4.84
C ALA A 146 1.99 -21.92 5.86
N HIS A 147 2.99 -21.05 6.06
CA HIS A 147 4.07 -21.26 7.03
C HIS A 147 3.56 -21.28 8.48
N PHE A 148 2.64 -20.39 8.87
CA PHE A 148 2.03 -20.41 10.20
C PHE A 148 1.20 -21.68 10.45
N LYS A 149 0.64 -22.29 9.40
CA LYS A 149 -0.03 -23.60 9.44
C LYS A 149 0.93 -24.79 9.41
N GLY A 150 2.24 -24.55 9.35
CA GLY A 150 3.28 -25.58 9.40
C GLY A 150 3.68 -26.17 8.05
N ASN A 151 3.26 -25.57 6.93
CA ASN A 151 3.75 -25.99 5.61
C ASN A 151 5.21 -25.55 5.45
N ALA A 152 6.03 -26.41 4.84
CA ALA A 152 7.44 -26.10 4.61
C ALA A 152 7.67 -25.12 3.45
N PHE A 153 6.75 -25.10 2.47
CA PHE A 153 6.86 -24.28 1.27
C PHE A 153 5.49 -23.75 0.85
N TYR A 154 5.50 -22.63 0.14
CA TYR A 154 4.36 -22.08 -0.56
C TYR A 154 4.73 -21.76 -2.03
N THR A 155 4.25 -22.61 -2.94
CA THR A 155 4.64 -22.63 -4.35
C THR A 155 3.67 -21.84 -5.24
N ILE A 156 4.01 -21.67 -6.53
CA ILE A 156 3.08 -21.08 -7.50
C ILE A 156 1.81 -21.94 -7.66
N ASN A 157 1.91 -23.27 -7.50
CA ASN A 157 0.75 -24.16 -7.57
C ASN A 157 -0.22 -23.94 -6.40
N ASP A 158 0.31 -23.60 -5.23
CA ASP A 158 -0.51 -23.21 -4.08
C ASP A 158 -1.14 -21.84 -4.33
N LEU A 159 -0.33 -20.87 -4.77
CA LEU A 159 -0.75 -19.50 -5.07
C LEU A 159 -1.94 -19.42 -6.04
N ILE A 160 -1.91 -20.15 -7.16
CA ILE A 160 -2.99 -20.07 -8.15
C ILE A 160 -4.35 -20.55 -7.62
N ASN A 161 -4.34 -21.34 -6.54
CA ASN A 161 -5.52 -21.88 -5.88
C ASN A 161 -5.85 -21.14 -4.56
N ASP A 162 -5.08 -20.11 -4.20
CA ASP A 162 -5.23 -19.37 -2.95
C ASP A 162 -5.52 -17.89 -3.23
N THR A 163 -6.75 -17.50 -2.98
CA THR A 163 -7.24 -16.12 -3.12
C THR A 163 -6.48 -15.13 -2.26
N LEU A 164 -6.04 -15.55 -1.07
CA LEU A 164 -5.32 -14.69 -0.14
C LEU A 164 -3.90 -14.40 -0.65
N GLY A 165 -3.25 -15.39 -1.23
CA GLY A 165 -1.99 -15.20 -1.95
C GLY A 165 -2.15 -14.34 -3.20
N LEU A 166 -3.22 -14.55 -3.98
CA LEU A 166 -3.51 -13.78 -5.18
C LEU A 166 -3.80 -12.30 -4.89
N ASP A 167 -4.17 -11.93 -3.67
CA ASP A 167 -4.35 -10.55 -3.22
C ASP A 167 -3.02 -9.74 -3.17
N GLY A 168 -1.89 -10.39 -3.42
CA GLY A 168 -0.57 -9.76 -3.53
C GLY A 168 -0.08 -9.17 -2.21
N VAL A 169 0.63 -8.05 -2.29
CA VAL A 169 0.98 -7.22 -1.14
C VAL A 169 -0.22 -6.33 -0.81
N ALA A 170 -1.08 -6.82 0.07
CA ALA A 170 -2.34 -6.18 0.44
C ALA A 170 -2.30 -5.46 1.79
N CYS A 171 -3.45 -4.89 2.15
CA CYS A 171 -3.64 -4.08 3.36
C CYS A 171 -3.11 -4.78 4.60
N VAL A 172 -3.54 -6.02 4.87
CA VAL A 172 -3.17 -6.71 6.12
C VAL A 172 -1.70 -7.10 6.10
N SER A 173 -1.13 -7.54 4.97
CA SER A 173 0.32 -7.82 4.88
C SER A 173 1.23 -6.62 5.08
N CYS A 174 0.75 -5.38 4.92
CA CYS A 174 1.54 -4.20 5.29
C CYS A 174 1.21 -3.75 6.71
N HIS A 175 -0.07 -3.70 7.06
CA HIS A 175 -0.52 -3.13 8.32
C HIS A 175 -0.36 -4.08 9.53
N THR A 176 0.04 -5.34 9.36
CA THR A 176 0.41 -6.22 10.49
C THR A 176 1.91 -6.39 10.67
N ILE A 177 2.74 -5.65 9.91
CA ILE A 177 4.19 -5.66 10.11
C ILE A 177 4.51 -5.03 11.48
N GLY A 178 5.10 -5.81 12.37
CA GLY A 178 5.57 -5.36 13.68
C GLY A 178 6.86 -4.55 13.60
N THR A 179 7.27 -3.98 14.75
CA THR A 179 8.42 -3.07 14.83
C THR A 179 9.78 -3.77 14.93
N ASN A 180 9.79 -5.06 15.29
CA ASN A 180 10.99 -5.77 15.66
C ASN A 180 11.91 -6.01 14.45
N GLY A 181 13.15 -5.50 14.51
CA GLY A 181 14.18 -5.77 13.51
C GLY A 181 14.02 -5.05 12.17
N LEU A 182 13.06 -4.13 12.02
CA LEU A 182 12.92 -3.33 10.80
C LEU A 182 14.20 -2.52 10.50
N GLY A 183 14.58 -2.47 9.23
CA GLY A 183 15.85 -1.90 8.77
C GLY A 183 17.04 -2.86 8.84
N ALA A 184 16.89 -4.04 9.45
CA ALA A 184 17.90 -5.08 9.54
C ALA A 184 17.40 -6.48 9.11
N LEU A 185 16.08 -6.69 9.09
CA LEU A 185 15.44 -7.84 8.47
C LEU A 185 15.25 -7.58 6.98
N PHE A 186 15.60 -8.60 6.18
CA PHE A 186 15.69 -8.55 4.72
C PHE A 186 15.24 -9.87 4.10
N SER A 187 15.10 -9.91 2.78
CA SER A 187 14.82 -11.10 1.99
C SER A 187 13.55 -11.85 2.45
N GLY A 188 12.44 -11.16 2.62
CA GLY A 188 11.16 -11.74 3.01
C GLY A 188 11.08 -12.17 4.48
N ASN A 189 12.02 -11.77 5.34
CA ASN A 189 11.90 -12.01 6.80
C ASN A 189 11.00 -10.94 7.43
N ILE A 190 9.68 -11.08 7.28
CA ILE A 190 8.71 -10.07 7.71
C ILE A 190 8.25 -10.34 9.16
N PRO A 191 8.43 -9.39 10.10
CA PRO A 191 8.08 -9.59 11.51
C PRO A 191 6.59 -9.37 11.76
N TYR A 192 5.73 -10.26 11.26
CA TYR A 192 4.27 -10.12 11.41
C TYR A 192 3.79 -10.22 12.87
N ASP A 193 2.90 -9.31 13.25
CA ASP A 193 2.10 -9.38 14.47
C ASP A 193 0.82 -10.20 14.18
N THR A 194 0.69 -11.35 14.84
CA THR A 194 -0.46 -12.26 14.70
C THR A 194 -1.52 -12.05 15.80
N THR A 195 -1.39 -10.99 16.61
CA THR A 195 -2.29 -10.69 17.74
C THR A 195 -3.53 -9.88 17.33
N ARG A 196 -3.87 -9.88 16.03
CA ARG A 196 -4.98 -9.11 15.45
C ARG A 196 -4.88 -7.59 15.67
N LYS A 197 -3.67 -7.07 15.77
CA LYS A 197 -3.42 -5.62 15.67
C LYS A 197 -3.22 -5.24 14.21
N ILE A 198 -3.75 -4.07 13.85
CA ILE A 198 -3.51 -3.47 12.53
C ILE A 198 -2.97 -2.07 12.74
N PHE A 199 -1.71 -1.86 12.36
CA PHE A 199 -0.94 -0.66 12.64
C PHE A 199 -1.21 0.41 11.60
N GLY A 200 -1.37 1.67 12.04
CA GLY A 200 -1.51 2.81 11.13
C GLY A 200 -0.76 4.04 11.63
N PRO A 201 -0.51 5.03 10.76
CA PRO A 201 0.21 6.23 11.11
C PRO A 201 -0.65 7.26 11.88
N PHE A 202 -1.96 7.05 11.95
CA PHE A 202 -2.90 7.99 12.54
C PHE A 202 -3.13 7.71 14.02
N GLN A 203 -3.07 8.77 14.83
CA GLN A 203 -3.40 8.70 16.25
C GLN A 203 -4.91 8.54 16.45
N ASN A 204 -5.31 7.86 17.52
CA ASN A 204 -6.71 7.66 17.92
C ASN A 204 -7.61 7.09 16.80
N PRO A 205 -7.24 5.95 16.18
CA PRO A 205 -8.08 5.36 15.15
C PRO A 205 -9.43 4.89 15.70
N VAL A 206 -10.46 4.95 14.88
CA VAL A 206 -11.81 4.51 15.26
C VAL A 206 -11.84 2.99 15.39
N MET A 207 -12.01 2.49 16.62
CA MET A 207 -11.89 1.05 16.92
C MET A 207 -13.14 0.24 16.53
N GLY A 208 -14.34 0.74 16.84
CA GLY A 208 -15.59 -0.05 16.80
C GLY A 208 -15.87 -0.75 15.47
N PRO A 209 -15.91 -0.04 14.33
CA PRO A 209 -16.16 -0.65 13.03
C PRO A 209 -15.09 -1.68 12.63
N MET A 210 -13.81 -1.38 12.87
CA MET A 210 -12.71 -2.29 12.53
C MET A 210 -12.81 -3.61 13.31
N GLN A 211 -13.05 -3.54 14.62
CA GLN A 211 -13.20 -4.74 15.45
C GLN A 211 -14.46 -5.54 15.08
N LEU A 212 -15.57 -4.86 14.83
CA LEU A 212 -16.85 -5.51 14.56
C LEU A 212 -16.91 -6.18 13.18
N TYR A 213 -16.39 -5.53 12.14
CA TYR A 213 -16.56 -5.99 10.76
C TYR A 213 -15.37 -6.78 10.23
N VAL A 214 -14.14 -6.50 10.71
CA VAL A 214 -12.93 -7.18 10.21
C VAL A 214 -12.07 -7.81 11.32
N GLY A 215 -12.51 -7.75 12.59
CA GLY A 215 -11.84 -8.46 13.69
C GLY A 215 -10.43 -7.97 14.04
N PHE A 216 -10.01 -6.82 13.51
CA PHE A 216 -8.72 -6.20 13.82
C PHE A 216 -8.87 -5.02 14.78
N THR A 217 -7.89 -4.87 15.68
CA THR A 217 -7.79 -3.70 16.57
C THR A 217 -6.86 -2.67 15.94
N PRO A 218 -7.38 -1.53 15.46
CA PRO A 218 -6.55 -0.50 14.85
C PRO A 218 -5.68 0.15 15.93
N THR A 219 -4.38 0.21 15.66
CA THR A 219 -3.37 0.63 16.62
C THR A 219 -2.47 1.67 15.97
N TYR A 220 -2.34 2.84 16.60
CA TYR A 220 -1.34 3.81 16.15
C TYR A 220 0.07 3.21 16.32
N SER A 221 0.90 3.34 15.29
CA SER A 221 2.33 3.07 15.43
C SER A 221 3.17 3.93 14.49
N ALA A 222 4.20 4.57 15.04
CA ALA A 222 5.04 5.51 14.31
C ALA A 222 5.81 4.87 13.14
N HIS A 223 6.15 3.58 13.24
CA HIS A 223 6.92 2.89 12.19
C HIS A 223 6.19 2.75 10.87
N MET A 224 4.85 2.87 10.87
CA MET A 224 4.05 2.88 9.63
C MET A 224 4.29 4.14 8.80
N SER A 225 4.89 5.17 9.40
CA SER A 225 5.33 6.38 8.71
C SER A 225 6.81 6.34 8.31
N GLU A 226 7.48 5.20 8.41
CA GLU A 226 8.92 5.08 8.15
C GLU A 226 9.20 4.06 7.04
N SER A 227 10.07 4.41 6.08
CA SER A 227 10.44 3.52 4.96
C SER A 227 11.06 2.19 5.40
N ARG A 228 11.53 2.08 6.65
CA ARG A 228 12.07 0.82 7.21
C ARG A 228 11.04 -0.31 7.26
N VAL A 229 9.74 -0.01 7.22
CA VAL A 229 8.67 -1.02 7.11
C VAL A 229 8.80 -1.85 5.82
N CYS A 230 9.39 -1.27 4.77
CA CYS A 230 9.62 -1.92 3.48
C CYS A 230 10.90 -2.77 3.43
N SER A 231 11.82 -2.62 4.40
CA SER A 231 13.13 -3.28 4.38
C SER A 231 13.06 -4.81 4.26
N PRO A 232 12.10 -5.51 4.90
CA PRO A 232 12.02 -6.96 4.78
C PRO A 232 11.90 -7.44 3.35
N CYS A 233 11.22 -6.70 2.46
CA CYS A 233 11.03 -7.08 1.06
C CYS A 233 12.03 -6.40 0.12
N HIS A 234 12.38 -5.14 0.38
CA HIS A 234 13.15 -4.29 -0.55
C HIS A 234 14.67 -4.26 -0.29
N THR A 235 15.17 -5.32 0.34
CA THR A 235 16.57 -5.75 0.28
C THR A 235 16.53 -7.26 0.04
N LEU A 236 16.88 -7.69 -1.17
CA LEU A 236 16.88 -9.09 -1.56
C LEU A 236 18.32 -9.62 -1.60
N GLN A 237 18.62 -10.46 -0.62
CA GLN A 237 19.85 -11.23 -0.53
C GLN A 237 19.53 -12.68 -0.89
N THR A 238 20.18 -13.20 -1.91
CA THR A 238 20.02 -14.57 -2.41
C THR A 238 21.33 -15.35 -2.30
N ASN A 239 21.23 -16.66 -2.12
CA ASN A 239 22.40 -17.52 -2.08
C ASN A 239 22.64 -18.09 -3.48
N SER A 240 23.89 -18.07 -3.96
CA SER A 240 24.22 -18.56 -5.29
C SER A 240 24.48 -20.06 -5.31
N ALA A 241 24.04 -20.73 -6.37
CA ALA A 241 24.40 -22.09 -6.73
C ALA A 241 25.35 -22.10 -7.94
N ASP A 242 26.18 -23.15 -8.06
CA ASP A 242 26.99 -23.37 -9.26
C ASP A 242 26.17 -24.00 -10.41
N LEU A 243 26.81 -24.27 -11.55
CA LEU A 243 26.15 -24.87 -12.72
C LEU A 243 25.64 -26.31 -12.49
N SER A 244 26.06 -26.96 -11.39
CA SER A 244 25.56 -28.27 -10.98
C SER A 244 24.42 -28.15 -9.95
N GLY A 245 24.00 -26.91 -9.63
CA GLY A 245 22.99 -26.64 -8.60
C GLY A 245 23.53 -26.78 -7.18
N VAL A 246 24.85 -26.81 -6.96
CA VAL A 246 25.40 -26.93 -5.61
C VAL A 246 25.53 -25.54 -4.96
N PRO A 247 25.03 -25.31 -3.74
CA PRO A 247 25.22 -24.05 -3.04
C PRO A 247 26.70 -23.69 -2.93
N THR A 248 27.05 -22.51 -3.41
CA THR A 248 28.43 -22.01 -3.40
C THR A 248 28.88 -21.46 -2.03
N GLY A 249 27.95 -21.32 -1.09
CA GLY A 249 28.18 -20.65 0.20
C GLY A 249 28.31 -19.13 0.11
N LYS A 250 28.11 -18.54 -1.08
CA LYS A 250 28.13 -17.08 -1.28
C LYS A 250 26.71 -16.52 -1.27
N THR A 251 26.60 -15.31 -0.74
CA THR A 251 25.38 -14.49 -0.77
C THR A 251 25.59 -13.35 -1.76
N PHE A 252 24.60 -13.13 -2.63
CA PHE A 252 24.53 -12.05 -3.60
C PHE A 252 23.41 -11.09 -3.23
N ILE A 253 23.66 -9.80 -3.38
CA ILE A 253 22.64 -8.76 -3.18
C ILE A 253 21.98 -8.50 -4.53
N GLU A 254 20.85 -9.14 -4.77
CA GLU A 254 20.11 -9.02 -6.02
C GLU A 254 19.37 -7.67 -6.11
N GLN A 255 18.84 -7.20 -4.99
CA GLN A 255 18.17 -5.90 -4.89
C GLN A 255 18.55 -5.24 -3.57
N ALA A 256 18.83 -3.94 -3.60
CA ALA A 256 19.22 -3.17 -2.42
C ALA A 256 18.41 -1.86 -2.29
N THR A 257 17.17 -1.83 -2.79
CA THR A 257 16.37 -0.61 -2.92
C THR A 257 16.18 0.15 -1.60
N TYR A 258 16.01 -0.54 -0.46
CA TYR A 258 15.97 0.12 0.84
C TYR A 258 17.30 0.80 1.22
N HIS A 259 18.44 0.19 0.87
CA HIS A 259 19.75 0.80 1.08
C HIS A 259 20.01 1.94 0.10
N GLU A 260 19.59 1.81 -1.16
CA GLU A 260 19.65 2.90 -2.14
C GLU A 260 18.86 4.11 -1.64
N TYR A 261 17.64 3.89 -1.13
CA TYR A 261 16.83 4.92 -0.47
C TYR A 261 17.58 5.58 0.70
N ASN A 262 18.11 4.80 1.65
CA ASN A 262 18.83 5.33 2.81
C ASN A 262 20.04 6.20 2.44
N ASN A 263 20.65 5.94 1.29
CA ASN A 263 21.80 6.69 0.78
C ASN A 263 21.40 7.78 -0.24
N SER A 264 20.11 8.03 -0.45
CA SER A 264 19.60 9.01 -1.40
C SER A 264 19.29 10.37 -0.76
N ALA A 265 19.10 11.39 -1.60
CA ALA A 265 18.59 12.70 -1.16
C ALA A 265 17.18 12.60 -0.53
N PHE A 266 16.34 11.66 -0.98
CA PHE A 266 14.99 11.47 -0.44
C PHE A 266 15.02 11.17 1.07
N PHE A 267 15.96 10.35 1.52
CA PHE A 267 16.14 10.08 2.94
C PHE A 267 16.56 11.34 3.71
N GLN A 268 17.49 12.13 3.17
CA GLN A 268 17.95 13.39 3.79
C GLN A 268 16.84 14.43 3.87
N GLU A 269 15.95 14.45 2.88
CA GLU A 269 14.79 15.34 2.79
C GLU A 269 13.57 14.81 3.56
N ASN A 270 13.71 13.67 4.26
CA ASN A 270 12.62 13.02 5.01
C ASN A 270 11.39 12.68 4.15
N THR A 271 11.63 12.40 2.86
CA THR A 271 10.63 11.87 1.93
C THR A 271 10.61 10.36 2.07
N THR A 272 9.43 9.78 2.31
CA THR A 272 9.31 8.35 2.57
C THR A 272 8.85 7.58 1.33
N CYS A 273 9.16 6.29 1.26
CA CYS A 273 8.82 5.46 0.08
C CYS A 273 7.32 5.24 -0.09
N GLN A 274 6.54 5.40 0.98
CA GLN A 274 5.11 5.10 1.03
C GLN A 274 4.20 6.33 0.82
N LYS A 275 4.75 7.48 0.42
CA LYS A 275 4.00 8.72 0.16
C LYS A 275 3.70 8.93 -1.32
#